data_AF-A0A3M1N2A3-F1
#
_entry.id   AF-A0A3M1N2A3-F1
#
_cell.length_a   1.000
_cell.length_b   1.000
_cell.length_c   1.000
_cell.angle_alpha   90.00
_cell.angle_beta   90.00
_cell.angle_gamma   90.00
#
_symmetry.space_group_name_H-M   'P 1'
#
loop_
_entity.id
_entity.type
_entity.pdbx_description
1 polymer ?
#
loop_
_entity_poly.entity_id
_entity_poly.type
_entity_poly.pdbx_seq_one_letter_code
_entity_poly.pdbx_strand_id
1 'polypeptide(L)' 'MFGLGYGEWILIFAVLLLLFGGRKLPELARGLGSSIREFREAMRGERSKTSESHAPPADKTLE' A
#
# COMPACT_ATOMS: atom_id res chain seq x y z
N MET A 1 -26.92 -21.36 -18.60
CA MET A 1 -26.91 -20.32 -17.55
C MET A 1 -25.61 -19.56 -17.69
N PHE A 2 -25.69 -18.26 -18.03
CA PHE A 2 -24.55 -17.39 -18.23
C PHE A 2 -23.84 -17.21 -16.88
N GLY A 3 -22.89 -18.10 -16.59
CA GLY A 3 -22.00 -17.94 -15.45
C GLY A 3 -21.21 -16.67 -15.70
N LEU A 4 -21.25 -15.75 -14.74
CA LEU A 4 -20.47 -14.51 -14.71
C LEU A 4 -18.99 -14.87 -14.83
N GLY A 5 -18.56 -15.06 -16.06
CA GLY A 5 -17.25 -15.55 -16.42
C GLY A 5 -16.29 -14.39 -16.55
N TYR A 6 -15.02 -14.73 -16.80
CA TYR A 6 -13.96 -13.77 -17.04
C TYR A 6 -14.30 -12.75 -18.17
N GLY A 7 -15.19 -13.14 -19.10
CA GLY A 7 -15.70 -12.29 -20.18
C GLY A 7 -16.49 -11.05 -19.72
N GLU A 8 -17.43 -11.20 -18.78
CA GLU A 8 -18.19 -10.06 -18.24
C GLU A 8 -17.27 -9.08 -17.51
N TRP A 9 -16.32 -9.59 -16.72
CA TRP A 9 -15.34 -8.75 -16.03
C TRP A 9 -14.49 -7.94 -17.01
N ILE A 10 -14.02 -8.56 -18.08
CA ILE A 10 -13.28 -7.86 -19.15
C ILE A 10 -14.16 -6.78 -19.81
N LEU A 11 -15.44 -7.08 -20.08
CA LEU A 11 -16.35 -6.11 -20.69
C LEU A 11 -16.56 -4.88 -19.77
N ILE A 12 -16.78 -5.11 -18.47
CA ILE A 12 -16.93 -4.03 -17.48
C ILE A 12 -15.64 -3.20 -17.41
N PHE A 13 -14.48 -3.84 -17.34
CA PHE A 13 -13.20 -3.13 -17.36
C PHE A 13 -12.99 -2.34 -18.64
N ALA A 14 -13.35 -2.89 -19.80
CA ALA A 14 -13.25 -2.21 -21.08
C ALA A 14 -14.13 -0.95 -21.12
N VAL A 15 -15.37 -1.04 -20.62
CA VAL A 15 -16.27 0.12 -20.50
C VAL A 15 -15.68 1.15 -19.52
N LEU A 16 -15.19 0.75 -18.35
CA LEU A 16 -14.53 1.66 -17.40
C LEU A 16 -13.33 2.37 -18.04
N LEU A 17 -12.49 1.61 -18.75
CA LEU A 17 -11.33 2.14 -19.46
C LEU A 17 -11.72 3.07 -20.60
N LEU A 18 -12.89 2.91 -21.22
CA LEU A 18 -13.40 3.81 -22.26
C LEU A 18 -13.94 5.11 -21.66
N LEU A 19 -14.66 5.06 -20.54
CA LEU A 19 -15.21 6.24 -19.86
C LEU A 19 -14.10 7.07 -19.18
N PHE A 20 -13.24 6.41 -18.41
CA PHE A 20 -12.19 7.08 -17.64
C PHE A 20 -10.90 7.24 -18.45
N GLY A 21 -10.67 6.41 -19.47
CA GLY A 21 -9.40 6.36 -20.19
C GLY A 21 -8.35 5.49 -19.49
N GLY A 22 -7.57 4.74 -20.27
CA GLY A 22 -6.51 3.85 -19.73
C GLY A 22 -5.40 4.55 -18.94
N ARG A 23 -5.29 5.88 -19.01
CA ARG A 23 -4.33 6.67 -18.23
C ARG A 23 -4.86 7.11 -16.87
N LYS A 24 -6.18 7.23 -16.68
CA LYS A 24 -6.77 7.73 -15.42
C LYS A 24 -6.81 6.66 -14.33
N LEU A 25 -7.09 5.40 -14.67
CA LEU A 25 -7.03 4.29 -13.71
C LEU A 25 -5.67 4.18 -12.98
N PRO A 26 -4.52 4.12 -13.67
CA PRO A 26 -3.22 4.02 -13.01
C PRO A 26 -2.84 5.31 -12.27
N GLU A 27 -3.29 6.48 -12.73
CA GLU A 27 -3.09 7.77 -12.06
C GLU A 27 -3.84 7.81 -10.72
N LEU A 28 -5.11 7.38 -10.69
CA LEU A 28 -5.92 7.25 -9.48
C LEU A 28 -5.36 6.20 -8.53
N ALA A 29 -4.96 5.03 -9.04
CA ALA A 29 -4.37 3.96 -8.24
C ALA A 29 -3.05 4.39 -7.59
N ARG A 30 -2.21 5.14 -8.31
CA ARG A 30 -0.98 5.74 -7.75
C ARG A 30 -1.30 6.74 -6.65
N GLY A 31 -2.28 7.62 -6.85
CA GLY A 31 -2.73 8.58 -5.84
C GLY A 31 -3.25 7.89 -4.57
N LEU A 32 -4.23 6.99 -4.70
CA LEU A 32 -4.76 6.22 -3.58
C LEU A 32 -3.67 5.37 -2.89
N GLY A 33 -2.81 4.72 -3.66
CA GLY A 33 -1.75 3.85 -3.13
C GLY A 33 -0.76 4.61 -2.26
N SER A 34 -0.35 5.80 -2.67
CA SER A 34 0.50 6.67 -1.86
C SER A 34 -0.20 7.12 -0.57
N SER A 35 -1.46 7.57 -0.65
CA SER A 35 -2.23 7.97 0.53
C SER A 35 -2.46 6.81 1.52
N ILE A 36 -2.76 5.62 1.02
CA ILE A 36 -2.92 4.41 1.85
C ILE A 36 -1.60 4.00 2.48
N ARG A 37 -0.47 4.14 1.76
CA ARG A 37 0.86 3.85 2.29
C ARG A 37 1.20 4.79 3.45
N GLU A 38 1.04 6.10 3.25
CA GLU A 38 1.26 7.13 4.28
C GLU A 38 0.32 6.94 5.47
N PHE A 39 -0.96 6.64 5.22
CA PHE A 39 -1.93 6.34 6.27
C PHE A 39 -1.49 5.11 7.09
N ARG A 40 -1.04 4.05 6.41
CA ARG A 40 -0.57 2.82 7.08
C ARG A 40 0.74 3.03 7.83
N GLU A 41 1.61 3.90 7.35
CA GLU A 41 2.86 4.31 8.00
C GLU A 41 2.57 5.10 9.29
N ALA A 42 1.66 6.09 9.22
CA ALA A 42 1.20 6.86 10.38
C ALA A 42 0.54 5.96 11.44
N MET A 43 -0.31 5.03 11.01
CA MET A 43 -0.94 4.03 11.89
C MET A 43 0.07 3.00 12.47
N ARG A 44 1.25 2.85 11.86
CA ARG A 44 2.34 1.98 12.36
C ARG A 44 3.36 2.71 13.22
N GLY A 45 3.46 4.04 13.09
CA GLY A 45 4.39 4.91 13.81
C GLY A 45 4.29 4.85 15.34
N GLU A 46 3.16 4.37 15.87
CA GLU A 46 2.99 4.14 17.32
C GLU A 46 3.54 2.79 17.81
N ARG A 47 3.81 1.82 16.91
CA ARG A 47 4.26 0.47 17.31
C ARG A 47 5.74 0.18 17.07
N SER A 48 6.46 1.03 16.34
CA SER A 48 7.81 0.71 15.84
C SER A 48 8.92 1.67 16.30
N LYS A 49 8.76 2.35 17.44
CA LYS A 49 9.83 3.16 18.08
C LYS A 49 10.25 2.65 19.47
N THR A 50 10.09 1.35 19.75
CA THR A 50 10.54 0.74 21.03
C THR A 50 11.47 -0.46 20.85
N SER A 51 11.97 -0.74 19.64
CA SER A 51 12.81 -1.92 19.45
C SER A 51 13.97 -1.65 18.50
N GLU A 52 14.83 -0.70 18.86
CA GLU A 52 16.26 -0.65 18.47
C GLU A 52 16.88 0.61 19.09
N SER A 53 17.25 0.57 20.38
CA SER A 53 18.36 1.32 20.97
C SER A 53 18.31 1.19 22.50
N HIS A 54 18.59 -0.01 23.00
CA HIS A 54 19.12 -0.19 24.35
C HIS A 54 19.88 -1.53 24.44
N ALA A 55 20.86 -1.71 23.56
CA ALA A 55 21.99 -2.55 23.93
C ALA A 55 22.79 -1.75 24.99
N PRO A 56 23.05 -2.31 26.19
CA PRO A 56 23.81 -1.60 27.22
C PRO A 56 25.18 -1.19 26.67
N PRO A 57 25.72 -0.02 27.04
CA PRO A 57 27.09 0.34 26.70
C PRO A 57 28.02 -0.64 27.42
N ALA A 58 28.53 -1.62 26.67
CA ALA A 58 29.68 -2.41 27.07
C ALA A 58 30.93 -1.54 26.90
N ASP A 59 31.07 -0.53 27.75
CA ASP A 59 32.31 0.22 27.90
C ASP A 59 32.49 0.62 29.37
N LYS A 60 33.63 0.17 29.92
CA LYS A 60 34.26 0.54 31.20
C LYS A 60 33.88 -0.25 32.48
N THR A 61 34.46 -1.44 32.59
CA THR A 61 35.12 -1.93 33.83
C THR A 61 36.43 -2.58 33.36
N LEU A 62 37.54 -1.83 33.29
CA LEU A 62 38.57 -1.73 34.33
C LEU A 62 39.15 -3.12 34.66
N GLU A 63 40.41 -3.36 34.28
CA GLU A 63 41.55 -3.36 35.22
C GLU A 63 41.42 -4.44 36.31
#